data_AF-A0A941F146-F1
#
_entry.id   AF-A0A941F146-F1
#
_cell.length_a   1.000
_cell.length_b   1.000
_cell.length_c   1.000
_cell.angle_alpha   90.00
_cell.angle_beta   90.00
_cell.angle_gamma   90.00
#
_symmetry.space_group_name_H-M   'P 1'
#
loop_
_entity.id
_entity.type
_entity.pdbx_description
1 polymer ?
#
loop_
_entity_poly.entity_id
_entity_poly.type
_entity_poly.pdbx_seq_one_letter_code
_entity_poly.pdbx_strand_id
1 'polypeptide(L)'
;MAVGLGALMLAPSAMARVCAVSIDSTDQMSFSSREIKVAADCTAVDLTLRHTGKLAVTAMGHNWVLTRSADYQPVAMAGMRMTLADSYLP
;
A
#
# COMPACT_ATOMS: atom_id res chain seq x y z
N MET A 1 7.81 -39.32 -43.75
CA MET A 1 8.06 -38.02 -43.11
C MET A 1 7.20 -37.96 -41.86
N ALA A 2 7.83 -37.81 -40.70
CA ALA A 2 7.24 -38.08 -39.39
C ALA A 2 6.25 -37.00 -38.95
N VAL A 3 5.19 -37.45 -38.29
CA VAL A 3 4.15 -36.65 -37.62
C VAL A 3 4.75 -36.03 -36.36
N GLY A 4 4.71 -34.70 -36.22
CA GLY A 4 5.10 -33.99 -35.00
C GLY A 4 3.91 -33.24 -34.42
N LEU A 5 3.19 -33.87 -33.47
CA LEU A 5 2.21 -33.18 -32.63
C LEU A 5 2.96 -32.35 -31.57
N GLY A 6 3.04 -31.03 -31.77
CA GLY A 6 3.50 -30.10 -30.75
C GLY A 6 2.44 -29.93 -29.65
N ALA A 7 2.71 -30.49 -28.47
CA ALA A 7 1.90 -30.23 -27.28
C ALA A 7 2.11 -28.79 -26.82
N LEU A 8 1.10 -27.95 -26.99
CA LEU A 8 1.05 -26.60 -26.43
C LEU A 8 0.86 -26.73 -24.90
N MET A 9 1.95 -26.63 -24.14
CA MET A 9 1.90 -26.55 -22.69
C MET A 9 1.25 -25.21 -22.29
N LEU A 10 -0.04 -25.21 -21.93
CA LEU A 10 -0.64 -24.07 -21.23
C LEU A 10 -0.02 -24.00 -19.84
N ALA A 11 0.97 -23.13 -19.66
CA ALA A 11 1.43 -22.77 -18.32
C ALA A 11 0.26 -22.18 -17.53
N PRO A 12 0.07 -22.53 -16.24
CA PRO A 12 -0.93 -21.89 -15.42
C PRO A 12 -0.61 -20.39 -15.34
N SER A 13 -1.55 -19.56 -15.76
CA SER A 13 -1.50 -18.14 -15.43
C SER A 13 -1.46 -18.02 -13.91
N ALA A 14 -0.34 -17.55 -13.35
CA ALA A 14 -0.25 -17.27 -11.92
C ALA A 14 -1.30 -16.20 -11.60
N MET A 15 -2.43 -16.61 -11.02
CA MET A 15 -3.45 -15.68 -10.58
C MET A 15 -2.89 -14.94 -9.37
N ALA A 16 -2.77 -13.61 -9.48
CA ALA A 16 -2.30 -12.80 -8.38
C ALA A 16 -3.28 -12.92 -7.20
N ARG A 17 -2.80 -13.39 -6.05
CA ARG A 17 -3.57 -13.37 -4.81
C ARG A 17 -3.42 -11.98 -4.20
N VAL A 18 -4.42 -11.15 -4.41
CA VAL A 18 -4.47 -9.79 -3.86
C VAL A 18 -5.03 -9.83 -2.45
N CYS A 19 -4.29 -9.23 -1.51
CA CYS A 19 -4.72 -9.09 -0.12
C CYS A 19 -5.16 -7.66 0.14
N ALA A 20 -6.47 -7.49 0.28
CA ALA A 20 -7.08 -6.20 0.58
C ALA A 20 -6.81 -5.81 2.04
N VAL A 21 -6.36 -4.58 2.23
CA VAL A 21 -6.14 -3.95 3.53
C VAL A 21 -6.95 -2.68 3.57
N SER A 22 -7.73 -2.49 4.63
CA SER A 22 -8.50 -1.27 4.87
C SER A 22 -8.10 -0.67 6.20
N ILE A 23 -7.74 0.61 6.20
CA ILE A 23 -7.39 1.37 7.40
C ILE A 23 -8.07 2.73 7.35
N ASP A 24 -8.54 3.19 8.51
CA ASP A 24 -9.19 4.49 8.63
C ASP A 24 -8.25 5.44 9.38
N SER A 25 -8.29 6.72 9.03
CA SER A 25 -7.61 7.81 9.75
C SER A 25 -8.62 8.84 10.26
N THR A 26 -8.37 9.41 11.43
CA THR A 26 -9.33 10.29 12.13
C THR A 26 -8.79 11.71 12.35
N ASP A 27 -9.68 12.63 12.73
CA ASP A 27 -9.30 13.99 13.15
C ASP A 27 -8.48 14.03 14.46
N GLN A 28 -8.33 12.89 15.15
CA GLN A 28 -7.53 12.77 16.38
C GLN A 28 -6.12 12.22 16.12
N MET A 29 -5.63 12.30 14.87
CA MET A 29 -4.32 11.81 14.45
C MET A 29 -4.08 10.34 14.77
N SER A 30 -5.08 9.49 14.54
CA SER A 30 -5.00 8.06 14.78
C SER A 30 -5.42 7.26 13.57
N PHE A 31 -4.76 6.12 13.38
CA PHE A 31 -5.23 5.05 12.50
C PHE A 31 -6.06 4.03 13.26
N SER A 32 -7.03 3.40 12.60
CA SER A 32 -7.90 2.36 13.19
C SER A 32 -7.16 1.06 13.54
N SER A 33 -6.00 0.81 12.92
CA SER A 33 -5.11 -0.31 13.25
C SER A 33 -3.67 0.16 13.48
N ARG A 34 -2.97 -0.55 14.35
CA ARG A 34 -1.53 -0.38 14.61
C ARG A 34 -0.67 -1.46 13.96
N GLU A 35 -1.29 -2.46 13.35
CA GLU A 35 -0.61 -3.59 12.73
C GLU A 35 -1.36 -4.03 11.45
N ILE A 36 -0.62 -4.31 10.39
CA ILE A 36 -1.14 -4.91 9.16
C ILE A 36 -0.35 -6.20 8.94
N LYS A 37 -1.05 -7.35 8.95
CA LYS A 37 -0.46 -8.65 8.63
C LYS A 37 -0.85 -9.03 7.21
N VAL A 38 0.14 -9.27 6.38
CA VAL A 38 -0.05 -9.74 5.00
C VAL A 38 0.33 -11.23 4.97
N ALA A 39 -0.56 -12.07 4.44
CA ALA A 39 -0.27 -13.50 4.35
C ALA A 39 0.86 -13.76 3.35
N ALA A 40 1.68 -14.78 3.61
CA ALA A 40 2.89 -15.04 2.82
C ALA A 40 2.61 -15.44 1.36
N ASP A 41 1.41 -15.93 1.07
CA ASP A 41 0.94 -16.30 -0.26
C ASP A 41 0.25 -15.13 -1.01
N CYS A 42 0.15 -13.94 -0.40
CA CYS A 42 -0.26 -12.72 -1.10
C CYS A 42 0.83 -12.31 -2.10
N THR A 43 0.46 -12.13 -3.36
CA THR A 43 1.38 -11.64 -4.41
C THR A 43 1.23 -10.14 -4.64
N ALA A 44 0.14 -9.55 -4.14
CA ALA A 44 -0.12 -8.11 -4.17
C ALA A 44 -0.91 -7.69 -2.93
N VAL A 45 -0.78 -6.43 -2.55
CA VAL A 45 -1.57 -5.81 -1.48
C VAL A 45 -2.32 -4.64 -2.07
N ASP A 46 -3.62 -4.58 -1.81
CA ASP A 46 -4.47 -3.44 -2.17
C ASP A 46 -4.85 -2.70 -0.89
N LEU A 47 -4.20 -1.56 -0.64
CA LEU A 47 -4.41 -0.78 0.58
C LEU A 47 -5.34 0.40 0.31
N THR A 48 -6.47 0.39 1.01
CA THR A 48 -7.41 1.51 1.06
C THR A 48 -7.25 2.25 2.38
N LEU A 49 -6.85 3.52 2.30
CA LEU A 49 -6.91 4.48 3.42
C LEU A 49 -8.17 5.33 3.30
N ARG A 50 -8.98 5.43 4.36
CA ARG A 50 -10.15 6.32 4.41
C ARG A 50 -10.01 7.33 5.53
N HIS A 51 -10.15 8.61 5.19
CA HIS A 51 -10.31 9.66 6.19
C HIS A 51 -11.76 9.71 6.68
N THR A 52 -12.00 9.34 7.95
CA THR A 52 -13.36 9.29 8.53
C THR A 52 -13.71 10.54 9.36
N GLY A 53 -12.74 11.43 9.54
CA GLY A 53 -12.95 12.76 10.12
C GLY A 53 -13.61 13.75 9.15
N LYS A 54 -13.84 14.96 9.63
CA LYS A 54 -14.54 16.05 8.93
C LYS A 54 -13.62 17.21 8.52
N LEU A 55 -12.39 17.24 9.01
CA LEU A 55 -11.45 18.30 8.69
C LEU A 55 -10.92 18.16 7.25
N ALA A 56 -10.62 19.29 6.62
CA ALA A 56 -10.07 19.33 5.28
C ALA A 56 -8.63 18.79 5.24
N VAL A 57 -8.21 18.26 4.09
CA VAL A 57 -6.86 17.70 3.89
C VAL A 57 -5.73 18.70 4.16
N THR A 58 -5.97 19.99 3.93
CA THR A 58 -5.00 21.06 4.22
C THR A 58 -4.77 21.27 5.72
N ALA A 59 -5.70 20.83 6.56
CA ALA A 59 -5.61 20.94 8.01
C ALA A 59 -5.27 19.61 8.69
N MET A 60 -5.85 18.49 8.21
CA MET A 60 -5.73 17.17 8.84
C MET A 60 -5.67 16.03 7.81
N GLY A 61 -4.93 16.23 6.72
CA GLY A 61 -4.69 15.18 5.74
C GLY A 61 -3.84 14.04 6.30
N HIS A 62 -4.21 12.81 5.97
CA HIS A 62 -3.42 11.61 6.27
C HIS A 62 -3.02 10.93 4.97
N ASN A 63 -1.78 10.45 4.92
CA ASN A 63 -1.30 9.49 3.93
C ASN A 63 -0.97 8.16 4.62
N TRP A 64 -0.64 7.14 3.85
CA TRP A 64 -0.07 5.90 4.37
C TRP A 64 1.21 5.60 3.62
N VAL A 65 2.29 5.36 4.35
CA VAL A 65 3.65 5.24 3.79
C VAL A 65 4.29 3.98 4.36
N LEU A 66 4.79 3.13 3.48
CA LEU A 66 5.53 1.94 3.84
C LEU A 66 7.04 2.19 3.72
N THR A 67 7.78 1.86 4.77
CA THR A 67 9.24 1.90 4.78
C THR A 67 9.77 0.64 5.46
N ARG A 68 11.08 0.37 5.32
CA ARG A 68 11.74 -0.49 6.30
C ARG A 68 11.84 0.28 7.62
N SER A 69 11.84 -0.43 8.75
CA SER A 69 11.90 0.22 10.07
C SER A 69 13.08 1.17 10.25
N ALA A 70 14.24 0.86 9.65
CA ALA A 70 15.42 1.72 9.69
C ALA A 70 15.27 3.04 8.90
N ASP A 71 14.36 3.07 7.92
CA ASP A 71 14.19 4.20 7.00
C ASP A 71 13.03 5.13 7.41
N TYR A 72 12.22 4.74 8.40
CA TYR A 72 11.05 5.51 8.83
C TYR A 72 11.40 6.95 9.24
N GLN A 73 12.35 7.10 10.16
CA GLN A 73 12.73 8.42 10.68
C GLN A 73 13.28 9.37 9.60
N PRO A 74 14.24 8.96 8.76
CA PRO A 74 14.74 9.87 7.71
C PRO A 74 13.67 10.23 6.69
N VAL A 75 12.80 9.30 6.28
CA VAL A 75 11.68 9.59 5.35
C VAL A 75 10.70 10.59 5.98
N ALA A 76 10.30 10.38 7.25
CA ALA A 76 9.40 11.29 7.95
C ALA A 76 10.00 12.70 8.08
N MET A 77 11.27 12.81 8.45
CA MET A 77 11.97 14.10 8.58
C MET A 77 12.15 14.81 7.24
N ALA A 78 12.35 14.08 6.15
CA ALA A 78 12.40 14.65 4.81
C ALA A 78 11.00 15.16 4.41
N GLY A 79 9.96 14.37 4.65
CA GLY A 79 8.55 14.73 4.37
C GLY A 79 8.07 16.00 5.07
N MET A 80 8.55 16.28 6.29
CA MET A 80 8.26 17.53 7.00
C MET A 80 8.70 18.81 6.26
N ARG A 81 9.64 18.68 5.32
CA ARG A 81 10.12 19.80 4.49
C ARG A 81 9.35 19.96 3.18
N MET A 82 8.46 19.00 2.89
CA MET A 82 7.66 18.94 1.68
C MET A 82 6.29 19.56 1.90
N THR A 83 5.50 19.67 0.83
CA THR A 83 4.19 20.30 0.88
C THR A 83 3.07 19.30 0.64
N LEU A 84 1.81 19.76 0.80
CA LEU A 84 0.64 18.98 0.44
C LEU A 84 0.65 18.53 -1.04
N ALA A 85 1.19 19.34 -1.95
CA ALA A 85 1.29 18.97 -3.38
C ALA A 85 2.19 17.74 -3.60
N ASP A 86 3.16 17.55 -2.71
CA ASP A 86 4.10 16.41 -2.72
C ASP A 86 3.61 15.27 -1.83
N SER A 87 2.38 15.37 -1.28
CA SER A 87 1.85 14.45 -0.28
C SER A 87 2.75 14.28 0.95
N TYR A 88 3.54 15.31 1.28
CA TYR A 88 4.54 15.27 2.34
C TYR A 88 5.58 14.14 2.20
N LEU A 89 5.97 13.79 0.98
CA LEU A 89 6.99 12.80 0.67
C LEU A 89 8.13 13.42 -0.15
N PRO A 90 9.39 13.03 0.11
CA PRO A 90 10.55 13.48 -0.66
C PRO A 90 10.61 12.86 -2.08
#